data_AF-A0A7S3I488-F1
#
_entry.id   AF-A0A7S3I488-F1
#
_cell.length_a   1.000
_cell.length_b   1.000
_cell.length_c   1.000
_cell.angle_alpha   90.00
_cell.angle_beta   90.00
_cell.angle_gamma   90.00
#
_symmetry.space_group_name_H-M   'P 1'
#
loop_
_entity.id
_entity.type
_entity.pdbx_description
1 polymer ?
#
loop_
_entity_poly.entity_id
_entity_poly.type
_entity_poly.pdbx_seq_one_letter_code
_entity_poly.pdbx_strand_id
1 'polypeptide(L)'
;MWSYISLGYFSQKNVAGEIGSSTMPHKINPIDFENAEGNLGMSTALFTHFSQKLPISRFQRDLSDSTVLRNLGVAFSYNLQAVSAIKKGLGRVAVNEAKLAEELEQHYELLAEPVQ
;
A
#
# COMPACT_ATOMS: atom_id res chain seq x y z
N MET A 1 -4.26 -2.06 6.07
CA MET A 1 -5.07 -0.82 6.03
C MET A 1 -6.31 -0.98 5.18
N TRP A 2 -6.18 -1.34 3.89
CA TRP A 2 -7.32 -1.62 3.00
C TRP A 2 -8.41 -2.49 3.67
N SER A 3 -8.02 -3.65 4.23
CA SER A 3 -8.98 -4.57 4.88
C SER A 3 -9.66 -3.95 6.10
N TYR A 4 -8.94 -3.18 6.91
CA TYR A 4 -9.54 -2.51 8.07
C TYR A 4 -10.52 -1.39 7.67
N ILE A 5 -10.29 -0.74 6.53
CA ILE A 5 -11.27 0.20 5.95
C ILE A 5 -12.49 -0.59 5.44
N SER A 6 -12.29 -1.74 4.80
CA SER A 6 -13.38 -2.61 4.35
C SER A 6 -14.24 -3.15 5.50
N LEU A 7 -13.64 -3.42 6.66
CA LEU A 7 -14.33 -3.85 7.89
C LEU A 7 -14.99 -2.68 8.65
N GLY A 8 -14.77 -1.43 8.21
CA GLY A 8 -15.32 -0.25 8.86
C GLY A 8 -14.63 0.17 10.15
N TYR A 9 -13.51 -0.46 10.51
CA TYR A 9 -12.68 -0.08 11.66
C TYR A 9 -12.02 1.29 11.45
N PHE A 10 -11.74 1.61 10.19
CA PHE A 10 -11.30 2.94 9.78
C PHE A 10 -12.25 3.49 8.71
N SER A 11 -12.63 4.74 8.89
CA SER A 11 -13.33 5.53 7.87
C SER A 11 -12.35 6.44 7.14
N GLN A 12 -12.75 6.91 5.97
CA GLN A 12 -11.97 7.87 5.19
C GLN A 12 -12.70 9.21 5.12
N LYS A 13 -11.98 10.28 5.40
CA LYS A 13 -12.47 11.65 5.23
C LYS A 13 -12.74 11.91 3.75
N ASN A 14 -13.96 12.36 3.48
CA ASN A 14 -14.35 12.82 2.16
C ASN A 14 -13.67 14.16 1.85
N VAL A 15 -13.14 14.31 0.64
CA VAL A 15 -12.59 15.58 0.15
C VAL A 15 -13.65 16.21 -0.75
N ALA A 16 -13.99 17.47 -0.48
CA ALA A 16 -15.00 18.17 -1.27
C ALA A 16 -14.64 18.15 -2.76
N GLY A 17 -15.56 17.66 -3.60
CA GLY A 17 -15.38 17.55 -5.05
C GLY A 17 -14.75 16.24 -5.55
N GLU A 18 -14.34 15.33 -4.65
CA GLU A 18 -13.82 14.02 -5.06
C GLU A 18 -14.96 13.06 -5.40
N ILE A 19 -14.86 12.40 -6.56
CA ILE A 19 -15.84 11.41 -7.02
C ILE A 19 -15.29 10.02 -6.69
N GLY A 20 -15.86 9.35 -5.69
CA GLY A 20 -15.39 8.02 -5.31
C GLY A 20 -15.85 6.89 -6.25
N SER A 21 -16.96 7.07 -6.97
CA SER A 21 -17.41 6.18 -8.05
C SER A 21 -18.27 6.95 -9.06
N SER A 22 -18.14 6.62 -10.34
CA SER A 22 -18.94 7.22 -11.43
C SER A 22 -20.43 6.86 -11.37
N THR A 23 -20.78 5.75 -10.70
CA THR A 23 -22.16 5.25 -10.64
C THR A 23 -22.74 5.17 -9.23
N MET A 24 -21.89 5.30 -8.19
CA MET A 24 -22.29 5.14 -6.79
C MET A 24 -21.87 6.37 -5.98
N PRO A 25 -22.76 7.38 -5.80
CA PRO A 25 -22.41 8.67 -5.17
C PRO A 25 -21.96 8.57 -3.71
N HIS A 26 -22.37 7.51 -3.00
CA HIS A 26 -22.05 7.29 -1.59
C HIS A 26 -20.70 6.58 -1.38
N LYS A 27 -20.05 6.11 -2.46
CA LYS A 27 -18.90 5.22 -2.35
C LYS A 27 -17.62 6.02 -2.08
N ILE A 28 -16.88 5.64 -1.04
CA ILE A 28 -15.56 6.19 -0.69
C ILE A 28 -14.57 5.03 -0.62
N ASN A 29 -13.61 4.99 -1.55
CA ASN A 29 -12.69 3.86 -1.72
C ASN A 29 -11.28 4.19 -1.20
N PRO A 30 -10.52 3.23 -0.67
CA PRO A 30 -9.15 3.43 -0.19
C PRO A 30 -8.12 3.53 -1.33
N ILE A 31 -8.40 4.34 -2.35
CA ILE A 31 -7.64 4.41 -3.61
C ILE A 31 -6.18 4.81 -3.43
N ASP A 32 -5.88 5.61 -2.40
CA ASP A 32 -4.52 6.04 -2.10
C ASP A 32 -3.66 4.83 -1.64
N PHE A 33 -4.25 3.87 -0.91
CA PHE A 33 -3.58 2.64 -0.49
C PHE A 33 -3.45 1.64 -1.64
N GLU A 34 -4.49 1.49 -2.47
CA GLU A 34 -4.47 0.61 -3.65
C GLU A 34 -3.44 1.09 -4.68
N ASN A 35 -3.33 2.41 -4.88
CA ASN A 35 -2.32 3.02 -5.73
C ASN A 35 -0.90 2.74 -5.20
N ALA A 36 -0.70 2.87 -3.88
CA ALA A 36 0.59 2.58 -3.28
C ALA A 36 0.99 1.11 -3.41
N GLU A 37 0.05 0.18 -3.21
CA GLU A 37 0.26 -1.25 -3.36
C GLU A 37 0.75 -1.60 -4.78
N GLY A 38 0.08 -1.10 -5.81
CA GLY A 38 0.49 -1.30 -7.19
C GLY A 38 1.89 -0.75 -7.48
N ASN A 39 2.18 0.46 -7.00
CA ASN A 39 3.49 1.09 -7.18
C ASN A 39 4.63 0.36 -6.41
N LEU A 40 4.36 -0.16 -5.21
CA LEU A 40 5.33 -0.97 -4.47
C LEU A 40 5.62 -2.29 -5.20
N GLY A 41 4.61 -2.91 -5.82
CA GLY A 41 4.81 -4.09 -6.66
C GLY A 41 5.75 -3.81 -7.84
N MET A 42 5.50 -2.73 -8.58
CA MET A 42 6.36 -2.31 -9.71
C MET A 42 7.79 -1.98 -9.26
N SER A 43 7.93 -1.25 -8.17
CA SER A 43 9.23 -0.91 -7.58
C SER A 43 10.02 -2.15 -7.18
N THR A 44 9.37 -3.10 -6.50
CA THR A 44 9.98 -4.36 -6.04
C THR A 44 10.41 -5.23 -7.21
N ALA A 45 9.61 -5.31 -8.28
CA ALA A 45 9.97 -6.07 -9.48
C ALA A 45 11.27 -5.56 -10.11
N LEU A 46 11.43 -4.24 -10.22
CA LEU A 46 12.66 -3.62 -10.75
C LEU A 46 13.85 -3.82 -9.81
N PHE A 47 13.68 -3.58 -8.50
CA PHE A 47 14.76 -3.81 -7.53
C PHE A 47 15.22 -5.27 -7.51
N THR A 48 14.29 -6.22 -7.62
CA THR A 48 14.60 -7.65 -7.72
C THR A 48 15.41 -7.94 -8.98
N HIS A 49 15.00 -7.41 -10.14
CA HIS A 49 15.76 -7.56 -11.37
C HIS A 49 17.18 -6.98 -11.24
N PHE A 50 17.34 -5.79 -10.65
CA PHE A 50 18.65 -5.18 -10.44
C PHE A 50 19.53 -6.03 -9.52
N SER A 51 18.99 -6.51 -8.40
CA SER A 51 19.71 -7.38 -7.46
C SER A 51 20.21 -8.67 -8.10
N GLN A 52 19.43 -9.24 -9.03
CA GLN A 52 19.79 -10.48 -9.71
C GLN A 52 20.74 -10.25 -10.89
N LYS A 53 20.53 -9.20 -11.67
CA LYS A 53 21.23 -8.97 -12.94
C LYS A 53 22.54 -8.21 -12.80
N LEU A 54 22.62 -7.20 -11.92
CA LEU A 54 23.79 -6.31 -11.85
C LEU A 54 25.08 -7.00 -11.36
N PRO A 55 25.04 -7.99 -10.43
CA PRO A 55 26.25 -8.69 -10.00
C PRO A 55 26.87 -9.63 -11.04
N ILE A 56 26.17 -9.91 -12.15
CA ILE A 56 26.60 -10.89 -13.16
C ILE A 56 27.08 -10.16 -14.42
N SER A 57 28.34 -10.36 -14.77
CA SER A 57 28.99 -9.83 -15.97
C SER A 57 29.98 -10.85 -16.54
N ARG A 58 30.02 -11.02 -17.88
CA ARG A 58 30.90 -12.02 -18.52
C ARG A 58 32.38 -11.62 -18.44
N PHE A 59 33.24 -12.56 -18.05
CA PHE A 59 34.69 -12.39 -17.90
C PHE A 59 35.05 -11.16 -17.04
N GLN A 60 35.92 -10.26 -17.51
CA GLN A 60 36.30 -9.07 -16.74
C GLN A 60 35.15 -8.06 -16.64
N ARG A 61 34.29 -7.95 -17.68
CA ARG A 61 33.06 -7.16 -17.73
C ARG A 61 32.42 -7.20 -19.14
N ASP A 62 31.10 -7.33 -19.22
CA ASP A 62 30.26 -6.94 -20.36
C ASP A 62 29.48 -5.64 -20.09
N LEU A 63 28.87 -5.04 -21.13
CA LEU A 63 28.21 -3.72 -21.05
C LEU A 63 26.69 -3.77 -20.81
N SER A 64 26.12 -4.92 -20.46
CA SER A 64 24.66 -5.05 -20.25
C SER A 64 24.16 -4.28 -19.03
N ASP A 65 25.03 -4.05 -18.05
CA ASP A 65 24.77 -3.23 -16.86
C ASP A 65 24.52 -1.75 -17.19
N SER A 66 25.20 -1.19 -18.20
CA SER A 66 25.09 0.22 -18.58
C SER A 66 23.66 0.67 -18.91
N THR A 67 22.92 -0.12 -19.70
CA THR A 67 21.52 0.20 -20.02
C THR A 67 20.57 -0.05 -18.85
N VAL A 68 20.87 -1.06 -18.01
CA VAL A 68 20.06 -1.37 -16.82
C VAL A 68 20.22 -0.30 -15.74
N LEU A 69 21.45 0.20 -15.51
CA LEU A 69 21.72 1.24 -14.51
C LEU A 69 21.03 2.57 -14.84
N ARG A 70 20.73 2.85 -16.12
CA ARG A 70 19.92 4.02 -16.52
C ARG A 70 18.46 3.94 -16.04
N ASN A 71 18.01 2.77 -15.59
CA ASN A 71 16.66 2.55 -15.07
C ASN A 71 16.59 2.55 -13.54
N LEU A 72 17.70 2.80 -12.82
CA LEU A 72 17.69 2.89 -11.36
C LEU A 72 16.63 3.86 -10.85
N GLY A 73 16.55 5.05 -11.46
CA GLY A 73 15.57 6.08 -11.10
C GLY A 73 14.12 5.64 -11.24
N VAL A 74 13.82 4.69 -12.14
CA VAL A 74 12.45 4.19 -12.37
C VAL A 74 11.95 3.38 -11.16
N ALA A 75 12.80 2.53 -10.58
CA ALA A 75 12.43 1.77 -9.39
C ALA A 75 12.17 2.70 -8.19
N PHE A 76 13.00 3.73 -8.03
CA PHE A 76 12.83 4.75 -7.00
C PHE A 76 11.62 5.65 -7.24
N SER A 77 11.28 5.98 -8.50
CA SER A 77 10.10 6.81 -8.79
C SER A 77 8.82 6.10 -8.38
N TYR A 78 8.69 4.81 -8.68
CA TYR A 78 7.55 4.02 -8.22
C TYR A 78 7.49 3.95 -6.69
N ASN A 79 8.62 3.73 -6.03
CA ASN A 79 8.68 3.72 -4.56
C ASN A 79 8.22 5.06 -3.95
N LEU A 80 8.74 6.17 -4.48
CA LEU A 80 8.42 7.50 -3.98
C LEU A 80 6.94 7.85 -4.20
N GLN A 81 6.36 7.47 -5.36
CA GLN A 81 4.93 7.62 -5.60
C GLN A 81 4.10 6.82 -4.61
N ALA A 82 4.50 5.58 -4.31
CA ALA A 82 3.82 4.78 -3.29
C ALA A 82 3.88 5.42 -1.90
N VAL A 83 5.05 5.90 -1.48
CA VAL A 83 5.21 6.58 -0.18
C VAL A 83 4.36 7.85 -0.11
N SER A 84 4.30 8.63 -1.19
CA SER A 84 3.45 9.81 -1.27
C SER A 84 1.96 9.46 -1.15
N ALA A 85 1.53 8.39 -1.83
CA ALA A 85 0.14 7.91 -1.77
C ALA A 85 -0.21 7.36 -0.38
N ILE A 86 0.68 6.60 0.27
CA ILE A 86 0.51 6.15 1.66
C ILE A 86 0.36 7.35 2.61
N LYS A 87 1.24 8.34 2.50
CA LYS A 87 1.19 9.54 3.34
C LYS A 87 -0.15 10.28 3.17
N LYS A 88 -0.61 10.42 1.93
CA LYS A 88 -1.93 11.02 1.63
C LYS A 88 -3.07 10.19 2.23
N GLY A 89 -3.06 8.87 2.03
CA GLY A 89 -4.06 7.95 2.57
C GLY A 89 -4.13 8.02 4.10
N LEU A 90 -2.98 7.96 4.80
CA LEU A 90 -2.91 8.07 6.26
C LEU A 90 -3.47 9.40 6.77
N GLY A 91 -3.26 10.51 6.05
CA GLY A 91 -3.83 11.81 6.41
C GLY A 91 -5.36 11.88 6.33
N ARG A 92 -6.00 10.92 5.65
CA ARG A 92 -7.45 10.84 5.46
C ARG A 92 -8.14 9.84 6.38
N VAL A 93 -7.39 8.98 7.05
CA VAL A 93 -7.95 7.92 7.90
C VAL A 93 -8.47 8.50 9.22
N ALA A 94 -9.63 8.03 9.65
CA ALA A 94 -10.18 8.28 10.98
C ALA A 94 -10.61 6.94 11.61
N VAL A 95 -10.23 6.71 12.86
CA VAL A 95 -10.59 5.50 13.60
C VAL A 95 -12.09 5.51 13.94
N ASN A 96 -12.71 4.33 13.87
CA ASN A 96 -14.08 4.09 14.31
C ASN A 96 -14.06 3.29 15.63
N GLU A 97 -13.83 4.00 16.74
CA GLU A 97 -13.70 3.39 18.07
C GLU A 97 -14.96 2.62 18.48
N ALA A 98 -16.14 3.14 18.14
CA ALA A 98 -17.41 2.49 18.45
C ALA A 98 -17.52 1.11 17.78
N LYS A 99 -17.19 1.02 16.47
CA LYS A 99 -17.23 -0.26 15.76
C LYS A 99 -16.20 -1.25 16.28
N LEU A 100 -15.00 -0.78 16.64
CA LEU A 100 -13.96 -1.61 17.24
C LEU A 100 -14.39 -2.17 18.61
N ALA A 101 -14.98 -1.33 19.46
CA ALA A 101 -15.49 -1.74 20.76
C ALA A 101 -16.63 -2.76 20.63
N GLU A 102 -17.59 -2.50 19.73
CA GLU A 102 -18.69 -3.42 19.43
C GLU A 102 -18.17 -4.79 18.96
N GLU A 103 -17.16 -4.80 18.09
CA GLU A 103 -16.58 -6.06 17.60
C GLU A 103 -15.92 -6.86 18.73
N LEU A 104 -15.17 -6.19 19.63
CA LEU A 104 -14.58 -6.84 20.80
C LEU A 104 -15.63 -7.41 21.75
N GLU A 105 -16.73 -6.68 21.98
CA GLU A 105 -17.84 -7.16 22.81
C GLU A 105 -18.54 -8.40 22.22
N GLN A 106 -18.42 -8.65 20.92
CA GLN A 106 -19.00 -9.83 20.28
C GLN A 106 -18.11 -11.07 20.35
N HIS A 107 -16.84 -10.93 20.77
CA HIS A 107 -15.83 -12.00 20.73
C HIS A 107 -15.29 -12.37 22.12
N TYR A 108 -16.18 -12.73 23.06
CA TYR A 108 -15.81 -13.14 24.42
C TYR A 108 -14.97 -14.43 24.48
N GLU A 109 -15.02 -15.27 23.44
CA GLU A 109 -14.20 -16.47 23.32
C GLU A 109 -12.69 -16.19 23.43
N LEU A 110 -12.25 -14.98 23.10
CA LEU A 110 -10.86 -14.54 23.26
C LEU A 110 -10.40 -14.55 24.73
N LEU A 111 -11.32 -14.43 25.69
CA LEU A 111 -11.01 -14.51 27.12
C LEU A 111 -10.71 -15.95 27.60
N ALA A 112 -10.83 -16.96 26.75
CA ALA A 112 -10.43 -18.32 27.11
C ALA A 112 -8.91 -18.46 27.31
N GLU A 113 -8.09 -17.76 26.52
CA GLU A 113 -6.62 -17.80 26.63
C GLU A 113 -6.11 -17.37 28.02
N PRO A 114 -6.52 -16.21 28.60
CA PRO A 114 -6.07 -15.81 29.94
C PRO A 114 -6.62 -16.67 31.09
N VAL A 115 -7.63 -17.51 30.84
CA VAL A 115 -8.22 -18.39 31.87
C VAL A 115 -7.53 -19.76 31.95
N GLN A 116 -6.84 -20.19 30.87
CA GLN A 116 -6.15 -21.47 30.76
C GLN A 116 -4.93 -21.57 31.70
#